data_AF-A0A6A5U5N7-F1
#
_entry.id   AF-A0A6A5U5N7-F1
#
_cell.length_a   1.000
_cell.length_b   1.000
_cell.length_c   1.000
_cell.angle_alpha   90.00
_cell.angle_beta   90.00
_cell.angle_gamma   90.00
#
_symmetry.space_group_name_H-M   'P 1'
#
loop_
_entity.id
_entity.type
_entity.pdbx_description
1 polymer ?
#
loop_
_entity_poly.entity_id
_entity_poly.type
_entity_poly.pdbx_seq_one_letter_code
_entity_poly.pdbx_strand_id
1 'polypeptide(L)'
;MKIAVLTAPILITSATPSTYNTAPDFSLVGFAKDNPLGTTTGGANGATIQVNTPSELIAAVTGDKPTTIILAPVTFNLTGRLRVGSNKSLLGSGSTTTITGAGISIDSVSNVVVRSLGIKFITGNNGITIQNSTRVWIDHNEFESRIDGGPDLYDGQCDVVRGSDWITVSWNYFHDHWKGSHNYWRNEGTRGPAGRFGHQHVFNNLYEDYLYQAIHSRSDNQVLVEGNVFRGKTREALSTYGLVIPEDSPNTSPDGDYELDGFANLGAENDWGTATINITRTGNFTKAPYEVKLTPLKEVESLVKAGVGLGKI
;
A
#
# COMPACT_ATOMS: atom_id res chain seq x y z
N MET A 1 -54.44 22.78 -45.44
CA MET A 1 -53.66 22.00 -44.47
C MET A 1 -52.34 22.76 -44.26
N LYS A 2 -52.22 23.54 -43.17
CA LYS A 2 -50.98 24.27 -42.80
C LYS A 2 -50.41 23.59 -41.56
N ILE A 3 -49.22 23.04 -41.68
CA ILE A 3 -48.49 22.37 -40.59
C ILE A 3 -47.81 23.46 -39.75
N ALA A 4 -48.13 23.52 -38.46
CA ALA A 4 -47.42 24.33 -37.48
C ALA A 4 -46.26 23.53 -36.90
N VAL A 5 -45.04 24.05 -37.00
CA VAL A 5 -43.85 23.47 -36.35
C VAL A 5 -43.76 24.05 -34.95
N LEU A 6 -43.91 23.21 -33.93
CA LEU A 6 -43.59 23.56 -32.53
C LEU A 6 -42.12 23.26 -32.27
N THR A 7 -41.34 24.29 -31.96
CA THR A 7 -39.98 24.16 -31.42
C THR A 7 -40.05 24.16 -29.90
N ALA A 8 -39.66 23.05 -29.27
CA ALA A 8 -39.48 22.97 -27.82
C ALA A 8 -38.10 23.52 -27.42
N PRO A 9 -37.99 24.30 -26.33
CA PRO A 9 -36.70 24.79 -25.85
C PRO A 9 -35.92 23.63 -25.19
N ILE A 10 -34.67 23.46 -25.61
CA ILE A 10 -33.71 22.58 -24.94
C ILE A 10 -33.27 23.27 -23.66
N LEU A 11 -33.68 22.74 -22.50
CA LEU A 11 -33.07 23.11 -21.22
C LEU A 11 -31.67 22.50 -21.16
N ILE A 12 -30.65 23.34 -21.27
CA ILE A 12 -29.27 22.99 -20.91
C ILE A 12 -29.17 23.15 -19.40
N THR A 13 -29.29 22.06 -18.64
CA THR A 13 -28.95 22.07 -17.22
C THR A 13 -27.43 22.07 -17.10
N SER A 14 -26.85 23.21 -16.73
CA SER A 14 -25.44 23.27 -16.31
C SER A 14 -25.31 22.51 -14.98
N ALA A 15 -24.73 21.31 -15.02
CA ALA A 15 -24.35 20.61 -13.81
C ALA A 15 -23.25 21.41 -13.10
N THR A 16 -23.55 21.96 -11.92
CA THR A 16 -22.54 22.51 -11.03
C THR A 16 -21.60 21.38 -10.59
N PRO A 17 -20.27 21.54 -10.63
CA PRO A 17 -19.36 20.53 -10.10
C PRO A 17 -19.66 20.34 -8.62
N SER A 18 -20.00 19.12 -8.20
CA SER A 18 -20.05 18.79 -6.78
C SER A 18 -18.62 18.90 -6.25
N THR A 19 -18.31 19.97 -5.52
CA THR A 19 -17.12 20.01 -4.69
C THR A 19 -17.35 19.01 -3.55
N TYR A 20 -16.77 17.82 -3.64
CA TYR A 20 -16.64 16.93 -2.49
C TYR A 20 -15.75 17.65 -1.47
N ASN A 21 -16.39 18.35 -0.55
CA ASN A 21 -15.75 19.24 0.42
C ASN A 21 -15.61 18.55 1.79
N THR A 22 -15.49 17.22 1.80
CA THR A 22 -15.21 16.45 3.01
C THR A 22 -13.73 16.11 3.02
N ALA A 23 -13.03 16.50 4.09
CA ALA A 23 -11.68 16.02 4.34
C ALA A 23 -11.63 14.47 4.22
N PRO A 24 -10.55 13.91 3.66
CA PRO A 24 -10.43 12.47 3.50
C PRO A 24 -10.57 11.75 4.85
N ASP A 25 -11.29 10.63 4.86
CA ASP A 25 -11.43 9.76 6.01
C ASP A 25 -10.22 8.82 6.08
N PHE A 26 -9.39 9.01 7.11
CA PHE A 26 -8.19 8.23 7.38
C PHE A 26 -8.41 7.13 8.42
N SER A 27 -9.66 6.79 8.70
CA SER A 27 -9.96 5.65 9.57
C SER A 27 -9.49 4.35 8.95
N LEU A 28 -9.07 3.42 9.81
CA LEU A 28 -8.68 2.08 9.39
C LEU A 28 -9.88 1.41 8.69
N VAL A 29 -9.66 0.91 7.49
CA VAL A 29 -10.61 0.07 6.73
C VAL A 29 -9.96 -1.23 6.30
N GLY A 30 -10.75 -2.18 5.83
CA GLY A 30 -10.26 -3.42 5.26
C GLY A 30 -9.91 -4.51 6.27
N PHE A 31 -9.01 -5.41 5.89
CA PHE A 31 -8.78 -6.65 6.62
C PHE A 31 -8.24 -6.46 8.04
N ALA A 32 -7.45 -5.42 8.31
CA ALA A 32 -7.03 -5.14 9.69
C ALA A 32 -8.17 -4.57 10.57
N LYS A 33 -9.22 -3.99 9.97
CA LYS A 33 -10.43 -3.54 10.69
C LYS A 33 -11.34 -4.71 11.01
N ASP A 34 -11.73 -5.42 9.95
CA ASP A 34 -12.82 -6.38 9.95
C ASP A 34 -12.25 -7.79 9.72
N ASN A 35 -12.03 -8.49 10.83
CA ASN A 35 -11.47 -9.84 10.85
C ASN A 35 -11.96 -10.61 12.09
N PRO A 36 -11.91 -11.96 12.08
CA PRO A 36 -12.41 -12.78 13.19
C PRO A 36 -11.58 -12.69 14.48
N LEU A 37 -10.39 -12.07 14.44
CA LEU A 37 -9.51 -11.91 15.60
C LEU A 37 -9.75 -10.57 16.33
N GLY A 38 -10.53 -9.66 15.76
CA GLY A 38 -10.78 -8.32 16.29
C GLY A 38 -9.95 -7.23 15.62
N THR A 39 -10.42 -5.99 15.73
CA THR A 39 -9.83 -4.81 15.08
C THR A 39 -8.40 -4.55 15.54
N THR A 40 -7.53 -4.18 14.60
CA THR A 40 -6.19 -3.67 14.91
C THR A 40 -6.28 -2.32 15.61
N THR A 41 -5.78 -2.27 16.84
CA THR A 41 -5.77 -1.09 17.71
C THR A 41 -4.36 -0.71 18.19
N GLY A 42 -3.37 -1.57 17.96
CA GLY A 42 -1.99 -1.36 18.36
C GLY A 42 -1.86 -1.18 19.87
N GLY A 43 -1.25 -0.07 20.26
CA GLY A 43 -1.02 0.32 21.64
C GLY A 43 -2.16 1.06 22.34
N ALA A 44 -3.36 1.11 21.75
CA ALA A 44 -4.52 1.74 22.37
C ALA A 44 -4.81 1.16 23.76
N ASN A 45 -5.34 1.98 24.66
CA ASN A 45 -5.59 1.66 26.08
C ASN A 45 -4.32 1.30 26.89
N GLY A 46 -3.14 1.42 26.29
CA GLY A 46 -1.85 1.26 26.93
C GLY A 46 -1.22 2.57 27.38
N ALA A 47 0.04 2.47 27.82
CA ALA A 47 0.85 3.66 28.11
C ALA A 47 1.17 4.42 26.81
N THR A 48 1.26 5.74 26.90
CA THR A 48 1.82 6.57 25.83
C THR A 48 3.19 7.06 26.25
N ILE A 49 4.20 6.84 25.41
CA ILE A 49 5.58 7.25 25.66
C ILE A 49 6.15 7.98 24.46
N GLN A 50 7.07 8.90 24.70
CA GLN A 50 7.84 9.59 23.66
C GLN A 50 9.26 9.06 23.64
N VAL A 51 9.83 8.91 22.44
CA VAL A 51 11.22 8.47 22.24
C VAL A 51 11.93 9.42 21.27
N ASN A 52 13.20 9.69 21.50
CA ASN A 52 14.02 10.57 20.67
C ASN A 52 15.39 9.97 20.28
N THR A 53 15.72 8.77 20.77
CA THR A 53 16.92 8.04 20.38
C THR A 53 16.62 6.62 19.88
N PRO A 54 17.51 6.02 19.06
CA PRO A 54 17.42 4.61 18.69
C PRO A 54 17.30 3.65 19.88
N SER A 55 18.06 3.88 20.96
CA SER A 55 18.02 3.02 22.15
C SER A 55 16.68 3.06 22.87
N GLU A 56 16.07 4.24 23.00
CA GLU A 56 14.74 4.38 23.59
C GLU A 56 13.67 3.71 22.71
N LEU A 57 13.76 3.90 21.39
CA LEU A 57 12.84 3.27 20.44
C LEU A 57 12.92 1.74 20.53
N ILE A 58 14.13 1.17 20.53
CA ILE A 58 14.34 -0.29 20.63
C ILE A 58 13.76 -0.83 21.94
N ALA A 59 13.97 -0.15 23.05
CA ALA A 59 13.42 -0.54 24.35
C ALA A 59 11.88 -0.47 24.35
N ALA A 60 11.32 0.60 23.79
CA ALA A 60 9.88 0.86 23.75
C ALA A 60 9.07 -0.17 22.96
N VAL A 61 9.60 -0.61 21.81
CA VAL A 61 8.89 -1.52 20.89
C VAL A 61 8.88 -2.97 21.37
N THR A 62 9.72 -3.33 22.34
CA THR A 62 9.88 -4.72 22.81
C THR A 62 8.74 -5.14 23.75
N GLY A 63 8.41 -6.44 23.72
CA GLY A 63 7.38 -7.05 24.57
C GLY A 63 5.95 -6.74 24.14
N ASP A 64 4.96 -7.30 24.83
CA ASP A 64 3.57 -7.33 24.35
C ASP A 64 2.61 -6.40 25.09
N LYS A 65 3.11 -5.60 26.03
CA LYS A 65 2.28 -4.61 26.73
C LYS A 65 1.77 -3.57 25.73
N PRO A 66 0.45 -3.29 25.70
CA PRO A 66 -0.10 -2.19 24.90
C PRO A 66 0.68 -0.91 25.15
N THR A 67 1.27 -0.34 24.10
CA THR A 67 2.05 0.90 24.20
C THR A 67 1.96 1.71 22.93
N THR A 68 1.54 2.97 23.07
CA THR A 68 1.62 3.98 22.02
C THR A 68 2.97 4.70 22.14
N ILE A 69 3.80 4.57 21.12
CA ILE A 69 5.17 5.05 21.06
C ILE A 69 5.20 6.19 20.06
N ILE A 70 5.38 7.41 20.57
CA ILE A 70 5.46 8.63 19.78
C ILE A 70 6.94 8.90 19.49
N LEU A 71 7.33 8.81 18.22
CA LEU A 71 8.70 9.04 17.77
C LEU A 71 8.89 10.54 17.48
N ALA A 72 9.94 11.13 18.04
CA ALA A 72 10.30 12.52 17.81
C ALA A 72 10.60 12.82 16.32
N PRO A 73 10.51 14.09 15.87
CA PRO A 73 10.78 14.52 14.48
C PRO A 73 12.27 14.51 14.13
N VAL A 74 12.95 13.38 14.33
CA VAL A 74 14.38 13.16 14.12
C VAL A 74 14.62 11.93 13.25
N THR A 75 15.86 11.77 12.80
CA THR A 75 16.32 10.54 12.14
C THR A 75 16.82 9.53 13.16
N PHE A 76 16.14 8.40 13.24
CA PHE A 76 16.52 7.20 13.99
C PHE A 76 17.38 6.30 13.08
N ASN A 77 18.70 6.49 13.16
CA ASN A 77 19.64 5.63 12.44
C ASN A 77 19.87 4.31 13.19
N LEU A 78 19.28 3.24 12.70
CA LEU A 78 19.32 1.91 13.33
C LEU A 78 20.51 1.10 12.83
N THR A 79 21.19 0.42 13.75
CA THR A 79 22.31 -0.50 13.44
C THR A 79 21.86 -1.95 13.28
N GLY A 80 20.58 -2.23 13.50
CA GLY A 80 19.96 -3.54 13.36
C GLY A 80 18.44 -3.42 13.26
N ARG A 81 17.79 -4.48 12.78
CA ARG A 81 16.33 -4.52 12.57
C ARG A 81 15.55 -4.16 13.83
N LEU A 82 14.59 -3.23 13.72
CA LEU A 82 13.69 -2.89 14.81
C LEU A 82 12.66 -4.00 15.01
N ARG A 83 12.83 -4.83 16.04
CA ARG A 83 11.92 -5.95 16.34
C ARG A 83 10.75 -5.49 17.19
N VAL A 84 9.57 -5.41 16.60
CA VAL A 84 8.36 -4.90 17.26
C VAL A 84 7.59 -6.05 17.90
N GLY A 85 7.23 -5.89 19.18
CA GLY A 85 6.35 -6.81 19.91
C GLY A 85 4.86 -6.61 19.61
N SER A 86 3.99 -7.40 20.23
CA SER A 86 2.54 -7.26 20.03
C SER A 86 1.99 -6.01 20.72
N ASN A 87 0.81 -5.54 20.26
CA ASN A 87 0.08 -4.42 20.85
C ASN A 87 0.87 -3.10 20.86
N LYS A 88 1.56 -2.79 19.75
CA LYS A 88 2.37 -1.58 19.62
C LYS A 88 1.77 -0.64 18.61
N SER A 89 1.79 0.66 18.92
CA SER A 89 1.62 1.72 17.93
C SER A 89 2.91 2.52 17.85
N LEU A 90 3.56 2.55 16.68
CA LEU A 90 4.69 3.42 16.40
C LEU A 90 4.17 4.58 15.56
N LEU A 91 4.17 5.79 16.11
CA LEU A 91 3.60 6.98 15.49
C LEU A 91 4.68 8.05 15.35
N GLY A 92 5.05 8.41 14.12
CA GLY A 92 5.95 9.53 13.88
C GLY A 92 5.30 10.88 14.18
N SER A 93 6.11 11.84 14.62
CA SER A 93 5.65 13.18 14.93
C SER A 93 6.05 14.14 13.80
N GLY A 94 5.07 14.84 13.23
CA GLY A 94 5.33 15.82 12.17
C GLY A 94 5.85 15.17 10.89
N SER A 95 6.57 15.96 10.08
CA SER A 95 6.96 15.59 8.73
C SER A 95 8.45 15.25 8.57
N THR A 96 9.16 14.92 9.66
CA THR A 96 10.62 14.66 9.62
C THR A 96 11.06 13.46 10.47
N THR A 97 10.14 12.71 11.06
CA THR A 97 10.48 11.45 11.73
C THR A 97 10.88 10.40 10.70
N THR A 98 12.13 9.95 10.75
CA THR A 98 12.68 9.01 9.77
C THR A 98 13.41 7.84 10.42
N ILE A 99 13.35 6.66 9.80
CA ILE A 99 14.07 5.43 10.12
C ILE A 99 15.03 5.15 8.97
N THR A 100 16.31 4.96 9.30
CA THR A 100 17.38 4.63 8.34
C THR A 100 18.28 3.53 8.89
N GLY A 101 19.20 3.03 8.06
CA GLY A 101 20.23 2.06 8.45
C GLY A 101 19.71 0.62 8.52
N ALA A 102 18.57 0.40 9.18
CA ALA A 102 17.88 -0.89 9.18
C ALA A 102 16.35 -0.70 9.27
N GLY A 103 15.59 -1.60 8.64
CA GLY A 103 14.13 -1.56 8.63
C GLY A 103 13.45 -2.20 9.86
N ILE A 104 12.13 -2.34 9.78
CA ILE A 104 11.25 -2.78 10.88
C ILE A 104 10.79 -4.23 10.68
N SER A 105 10.99 -5.09 11.67
CA SER A 105 10.50 -6.47 11.69
C SER A 105 9.29 -6.61 12.62
N ILE A 106 8.17 -7.05 12.04
CA ILE A 106 6.94 -7.47 12.71
C ILE A 106 6.85 -8.98 12.49
N ASP A 107 7.32 -9.75 13.46
CA ASP A 107 7.58 -11.18 13.32
C ASP A 107 6.92 -11.98 14.43
N SER A 108 6.00 -12.88 14.06
CA SER A 108 5.30 -13.77 15.00
C SER A 108 4.54 -12.99 16.10
N VAL A 109 3.98 -11.83 15.73
CA VAL A 109 3.26 -10.93 16.64
C VAL A 109 1.89 -10.56 16.08
N SER A 110 1.10 -9.87 16.89
CA SER A 110 -0.22 -9.41 16.46
C SER A 110 -0.55 -8.02 16.99
N ASN A 111 -1.49 -7.34 16.33
CA ASN A 111 -2.02 -6.06 16.76
C ASN A 111 -0.94 -4.97 16.78
N VAL A 112 -0.42 -4.62 15.60
CA VAL A 112 0.65 -3.61 15.43
C VAL A 112 0.20 -2.51 14.49
N VAL A 113 0.48 -1.26 14.85
CA VAL A 113 0.20 -0.07 14.06
C VAL A 113 1.53 0.67 13.82
N VAL A 114 1.82 1.02 12.57
CA VAL A 114 2.99 1.83 12.19
C VAL A 114 2.51 2.98 11.33
N ARG A 115 2.66 4.22 11.82
CA ARG A 115 2.14 5.40 11.12
C ARG A 115 3.05 6.62 11.10
N SER A 116 2.95 7.40 10.03
CA SER A 116 3.62 8.70 9.87
C SER A 116 5.16 8.65 9.99
N LEU A 117 5.79 7.59 9.48
CA LEU A 117 7.25 7.45 9.44
C LEU A 117 7.79 7.55 8.02
N GLY A 118 8.93 8.22 7.84
CA GLY A 118 9.77 8.02 6.66
C GLY A 118 10.71 6.84 6.85
N ILE A 119 10.70 5.86 5.96
CA ILE A 119 11.52 4.65 6.01
C ILE A 119 12.39 4.66 4.76
N LYS A 120 13.65 5.04 4.94
CA LYS A 120 14.47 5.53 3.82
C LYS A 120 15.78 4.76 3.66
N PHE A 121 16.09 4.42 2.41
CA PHE A 121 17.38 3.87 1.96
C PHE A 121 17.83 2.62 2.73
N ILE A 122 16.91 1.70 3.03
CA ILE A 122 17.24 0.45 3.74
C ILE A 122 17.91 -0.54 2.78
N THR A 123 19.21 -0.78 2.98
CA THR A 123 20.00 -1.73 2.17
C THR A 123 20.06 -3.11 2.82
N GLY A 124 20.24 -4.15 2.00
CA GLY A 124 20.44 -5.54 2.46
C GLY A 124 19.23 -6.17 3.17
N ASN A 125 18.09 -5.47 3.23
CA ASN A 125 16.82 -5.96 3.77
C ASN A 125 15.67 -5.04 3.34
N ASN A 126 14.46 -5.34 3.83
CA ASN A 126 13.25 -4.59 3.49
C ASN A 126 13.05 -3.34 4.36
N GLY A 127 12.24 -2.37 3.91
CA GLY A 127 11.78 -1.26 4.76
C GLY A 127 10.98 -1.75 5.97
N ILE A 128 9.89 -2.50 5.72
CA ILE A 128 9.12 -3.24 6.72
C ILE A 128 9.00 -4.70 6.27
N THR A 129 9.11 -5.64 7.20
CA THR A 129 8.76 -7.05 6.97
C THR A 129 7.76 -7.50 8.02
N ILE A 130 6.59 -7.93 7.54
CA ILE A 130 5.53 -8.57 8.31
C ILE A 130 5.57 -10.05 7.99
N GLN A 131 5.88 -10.87 8.99
CA GLN A 131 6.02 -12.31 8.83
C GLN A 131 5.34 -13.06 9.96
N ASN A 132 4.62 -14.14 9.62
CA ASN A 132 3.88 -14.96 10.59
C ASN A 132 3.03 -14.11 11.56
N SER A 133 2.49 -12.99 11.10
CA SER A 133 1.89 -11.97 11.97
C SER A 133 0.47 -11.63 11.52
N THR A 134 -0.35 -11.17 12.46
CA THR A 134 -1.75 -10.82 12.17
C THR A 134 -2.15 -9.45 12.69
N ARG A 135 -3.22 -8.86 12.15
CA ARG A 135 -3.77 -7.58 12.64
C ARG A 135 -2.70 -6.48 12.61
N VAL A 136 -2.19 -6.15 11.44
CA VAL A 136 -1.20 -5.09 11.26
C VAL A 136 -1.75 -3.96 10.38
N TRP A 137 -1.52 -2.73 10.80
CA TRP A 137 -1.89 -1.53 10.04
C TRP A 137 -0.66 -0.67 9.76
N ILE A 138 -0.31 -0.55 8.48
CA ILE A 138 0.80 0.27 8.00
C ILE A 138 0.20 1.47 7.27
N ASP A 139 0.29 2.67 7.84
CA ASP A 139 -0.49 3.80 7.36
C ASP A 139 0.20 5.16 7.39
N HIS A 140 0.05 5.96 6.33
CA HIS A 140 0.70 7.29 6.22
C HIS A 140 2.23 7.27 6.36
N ASN A 141 2.90 6.21 5.96
CA ASN A 141 4.37 6.17 5.93
C ASN A 141 4.89 6.58 4.55
N GLU A 142 6.13 7.03 4.48
CA GLU A 142 6.86 7.29 3.24
C GLU A 142 7.97 6.26 3.12
N PHE A 143 8.06 5.57 1.99
CA PHE A 143 9.08 4.60 1.67
C PHE A 143 9.89 5.11 0.49
N GLU A 144 11.18 5.34 0.70
CA GLU A 144 12.07 5.94 -0.28
C GLU A 144 13.36 5.12 -0.42
N SER A 145 13.82 4.94 -1.65
CA SER A 145 15.15 4.40 -1.92
C SER A 145 15.76 5.09 -3.13
N ARG A 146 16.40 4.33 -4.04
CA ARG A 146 16.72 4.83 -5.37
C ARG A 146 16.51 3.76 -6.43
N ILE A 147 16.21 4.21 -7.64
CA ILE A 147 16.09 3.35 -8.82
C ILE A 147 17.44 3.16 -9.53
N ASP A 148 18.42 4.04 -9.29
CA ASP A 148 19.78 3.83 -9.76
C ASP A 148 20.48 2.72 -8.97
N GLY A 149 21.28 1.90 -9.64
CA GLY A 149 21.97 0.75 -9.04
C GLY A 149 21.29 -0.60 -9.23
N GLY A 150 20.13 -0.63 -9.89
CA GLY A 150 19.44 -1.87 -10.27
C GLY A 150 18.57 -2.49 -9.16
N PRO A 151 17.86 -3.58 -9.48
CA PRO A 151 16.78 -4.12 -8.64
C PRO A 151 17.20 -4.70 -7.29
N ASP A 152 18.49 -4.98 -7.07
CA ASP A 152 18.97 -5.67 -5.87
C ASP A 152 19.90 -4.83 -4.98
N LEU A 153 20.09 -3.53 -5.30
CA LEU A 153 20.77 -2.63 -4.36
C LEU A 153 19.93 -2.43 -3.08
N TYR A 154 18.62 -2.31 -3.25
CA TYR A 154 17.61 -2.28 -2.21
C TYR A 154 16.72 -3.51 -2.37
N ASP A 155 16.21 -4.08 -1.27
CA ASP A 155 15.28 -5.22 -1.37
C ASP A 155 13.84 -4.74 -1.59
N GLY A 156 12.86 -5.11 -0.78
CA GLY A 156 11.49 -4.60 -0.85
C GLY A 156 11.18 -3.46 0.13
N GLN A 157 10.22 -2.60 -0.19
CA GLN A 157 9.81 -1.53 0.75
C GLN A 157 8.91 -2.07 1.88
N CYS A 158 7.89 -2.89 1.58
CA CYS A 158 6.97 -3.44 2.57
C CYS A 158 6.50 -4.86 2.20
N ASP A 159 7.05 -5.85 2.89
CA ASP A 159 6.81 -7.27 2.62
C ASP A 159 5.84 -7.89 3.61
N VAL A 160 4.84 -8.62 3.10
CA VAL A 160 3.89 -9.43 3.87
C VAL A 160 4.06 -10.89 3.48
N VAL A 161 4.64 -11.70 4.37
CA VAL A 161 5.11 -13.05 4.05
C VAL A 161 4.77 -14.07 5.14
N ARG A 162 5.08 -15.35 4.89
CA ARG A 162 5.02 -16.46 5.85
C ARG A 162 3.65 -16.60 6.55
N GLY A 163 2.57 -16.57 5.78
CA GLY A 163 1.21 -16.77 6.31
C GLY A 163 0.69 -15.62 7.17
N SER A 164 1.26 -14.42 7.01
CA SER A 164 0.70 -13.22 7.63
C SER A 164 -0.70 -12.92 7.07
N ASP A 165 -1.60 -12.43 7.92
CA ASP A 165 -3.02 -12.29 7.58
C ASP A 165 -3.65 -11.09 8.32
N TRP A 166 -4.79 -10.60 7.85
CA TRP A 166 -5.51 -9.47 8.45
C TRP A 166 -4.67 -8.19 8.50
N ILE A 167 -4.16 -7.80 7.32
CA ILE A 167 -3.25 -6.66 7.15
C ILE A 167 -3.95 -5.57 6.33
N THR A 168 -3.82 -4.31 6.74
CA THR A 168 -4.17 -3.14 5.92
C THR A 168 -2.92 -2.29 5.72
N VAL A 169 -2.66 -1.92 4.46
CA VAL A 169 -1.61 -0.99 4.07
C VAL A 169 -2.29 0.18 3.36
N SER A 170 -2.38 1.35 4.00
CA SER A 170 -3.21 2.48 3.52
C SER A 170 -2.50 3.84 3.59
N TRP A 171 -2.76 4.73 2.65
CA TRP A 171 -2.24 6.11 2.65
C TRP A 171 -0.71 6.28 2.71
N ASN A 172 0.07 5.27 2.40
CA ASN A 172 1.53 5.40 2.34
C ASN A 172 1.98 5.98 0.98
N TYR A 173 3.22 6.47 0.91
CA TYR A 173 3.85 6.94 -0.32
C TYR A 173 5.09 6.10 -0.59
N PHE A 174 5.10 5.34 -1.70
CA PHE A 174 6.22 4.53 -2.16
C PHE A 174 6.79 5.17 -3.40
N HIS A 175 8.09 5.45 -3.40
CA HIS A 175 8.72 6.04 -4.58
C HIS A 175 10.21 5.73 -4.70
N ASP A 176 10.67 5.89 -5.95
CA ASP A 176 12.07 5.78 -6.34
C ASP A 176 12.67 4.43 -5.92
N HIS A 177 12.04 3.34 -6.36
CA HIS A 177 12.39 1.99 -5.95
C HIS A 177 12.11 0.95 -7.06
N TRP A 178 12.64 -0.26 -6.88
CA TRP A 178 12.45 -1.35 -7.83
C TRP A 178 11.32 -2.30 -7.43
N LYS A 179 11.19 -2.66 -6.14
CA LYS A 179 10.30 -3.72 -5.64
C LYS A 179 9.33 -3.19 -4.56
N GLY A 180 8.30 -2.44 -4.98
CA GLY A 180 7.37 -1.74 -4.06
C GLY A 180 6.25 -2.59 -3.43
N SER A 181 5.31 -1.96 -2.70
CA SER A 181 4.06 -2.61 -2.20
C SER A 181 2.99 -1.61 -1.63
N HIS A 182 1.75 -1.69 -2.11
CA HIS A 182 0.50 -0.91 -1.82
C HIS A 182 0.59 0.66 -1.90
N ASN A 183 -0.50 1.42 -2.10
CA ASN A 183 -0.63 2.88 -1.83
C ASN A 183 -0.39 3.90 -2.99
N TYR A 184 0.17 5.10 -2.74
CA TYR A 184 0.60 5.97 -3.85
C TYR A 184 1.98 5.52 -4.28
N TRP A 185 2.10 5.11 -5.54
CA TRP A 185 3.38 4.72 -6.11
C TRP A 185 3.80 5.66 -7.21
N ARG A 186 5.07 6.04 -7.17
CA ARG A 186 5.67 6.89 -8.20
C ARG A 186 7.09 6.44 -8.53
N ASN A 187 7.39 6.28 -9.82
CA ASN A 187 8.72 5.93 -10.30
C ASN A 187 9.20 4.60 -9.67
N GLU A 188 8.43 3.55 -9.93
CA GLU A 188 8.62 2.20 -9.38
C GLU A 188 8.91 1.19 -10.50
N GLY A 189 9.71 0.17 -10.19
CA GLY A 189 10.05 -0.90 -11.13
C GLY A 189 8.90 -1.89 -11.34
N THR A 190 8.63 -2.71 -10.32
CA THR A 190 7.64 -3.78 -10.26
C THR A 190 6.95 -3.79 -8.87
N ARG A 191 5.99 -4.72 -8.66
CA ARG A 191 5.37 -5.04 -7.35
C ARG A 191 4.49 -3.92 -6.76
N GLY A 192 3.45 -3.56 -7.48
CA GLY A 192 2.44 -2.61 -7.03
C GLY A 192 1.09 -3.20 -6.57
N PRO A 193 0.92 -4.30 -5.81
CA PRO A 193 1.85 -5.27 -5.20
C PRO A 193 2.16 -6.46 -6.12
N ALA A 194 3.08 -7.34 -5.70
CA ALA A 194 3.21 -8.69 -6.25
C ALA A 194 2.73 -9.75 -5.25
N GLY A 195 1.56 -10.33 -5.50
CA GLY A 195 0.91 -11.31 -4.63
C GLY A 195 1.21 -12.76 -5.01
N ARG A 196 1.37 -13.61 -4.00
CA ARG A 196 1.37 -15.07 -4.10
C ARG A 196 0.49 -15.63 -3.00
N PHE A 197 -0.47 -16.48 -3.37
CA PHE A 197 -1.43 -17.09 -2.46
C PHE A 197 -2.30 -16.06 -1.69
N GLY A 198 -3.51 -16.46 -1.30
CA GLY A 198 -4.39 -15.62 -0.48
C GLY A 198 -5.23 -14.62 -1.27
N HIS A 199 -5.87 -13.69 -0.54
CA HIS A 199 -6.80 -12.70 -1.07
C HIS A 199 -6.26 -11.28 -0.86
N GLN A 200 -6.15 -10.52 -1.94
CA GLN A 200 -5.74 -9.12 -1.93
C GLN A 200 -6.85 -8.24 -2.47
N HIS A 201 -7.18 -7.16 -1.77
CA HIS A 201 -8.12 -6.15 -2.27
C HIS A 201 -7.35 -4.85 -2.48
N VAL A 202 -7.25 -4.42 -3.73
CA VAL A 202 -6.47 -3.25 -4.16
C VAL A 202 -7.44 -2.21 -4.69
N PHE A 203 -7.63 -1.13 -3.93
CA PHE A 203 -8.62 -0.12 -4.28
C PHE A 203 -8.18 1.33 -4.03
N ASN A 204 -8.72 2.26 -4.83
CA ASN A 204 -8.48 3.70 -4.75
C ASN A 204 -6.99 4.13 -4.70
N ASN A 205 -6.09 3.36 -5.31
CA ASN A 205 -4.68 3.73 -5.36
C ASN A 205 -4.37 4.60 -6.58
N LEU A 206 -3.25 5.32 -6.50
CA LEU A 206 -2.67 6.05 -7.62
C LEU A 206 -1.32 5.42 -7.99
N TYR A 207 -1.17 5.07 -9.27
CA TYR A 207 0.05 4.54 -9.84
C TYR A 207 0.58 5.50 -10.90
N GLU A 208 1.80 6.00 -10.74
CA GLU A 208 2.44 6.89 -11.71
C GLU A 208 3.82 6.36 -12.11
N ASP A 209 4.07 6.24 -13.41
CA ASP A 209 5.39 5.89 -13.96
C ASP A 209 5.94 4.53 -13.49
N TYR A 210 5.12 3.48 -13.58
CA TYR A 210 5.56 2.09 -13.35
C TYR A 210 6.28 1.50 -14.58
N LEU A 211 7.53 1.07 -14.42
CA LEU A 211 8.36 0.60 -15.53
C LEU A 211 7.87 -0.73 -16.14
N TYR A 212 7.40 -1.65 -15.30
CA TYR A 212 6.97 -3.00 -15.68
C TYR A 212 5.56 -3.30 -15.16
N GLN A 213 5.34 -4.44 -14.48
CA GLN A 213 4.05 -4.79 -13.89
C GLN A 213 3.83 -4.06 -12.56
N ALA A 214 2.74 -3.29 -12.48
CA ALA A 214 2.23 -2.75 -11.22
C ALA A 214 1.58 -3.87 -10.41
N ILE A 215 0.27 -4.14 -10.55
CA ILE A 215 -0.39 -5.21 -9.81
C ILE A 215 -0.04 -6.56 -10.46
N HIS A 216 0.63 -7.45 -9.74
CA HIS A 216 1.02 -8.76 -10.25
C HIS A 216 0.50 -9.89 -9.36
N SER A 217 -0.53 -10.59 -9.84
CA SER A 217 -1.12 -11.72 -9.13
C SER A 217 -0.54 -13.03 -9.69
N ARG A 218 0.19 -13.78 -8.86
CA ARG A 218 0.84 -15.05 -9.24
C ARG A 218 0.57 -16.15 -8.23
N SER A 219 0.96 -17.37 -8.53
CA SER A 219 0.93 -18.52 -7.63
C SER A 219 -0.42 -18.65 -6.91
N ASP A 220 -1.50 -18.76 -7.69
CA ASP A 220 -2.89 -18.88 -7.23
C ASP A 220 -3.40 -17.76 -6.29
N ASN A 221 -2.69 -16.62 -6.21
CA ASN A 221 -3.20 -15.41 -5.55
C ASN A 221 -4.52 -14.97 -6.18
N GLN A 222 -5.43 -14.42 -5.37
CA GLN A 222 -6.67 -13.82 -5.87
C GLN A 222 -6.65 -12.33 -5.54
N VAL A 223 -6.72 -11.48 -6.57
CA VAL A 223 -6.81 -10.04 -6.39
C VAL A 223 -8.17 -9.51 -6.84
N LEU A 224 -8.79 -8.67 -6.01
CA LEU A 224 -9.93 -7.83 -6.38
C LEU A 224 -9.42 -6.40 -6.59
N VAL A 225 -9.67 -5.83 -7.77
CA VAL A 225 -9.11 -4.53 -8.20
C VAL A 225 -10.23 -3.54 -8.52
N GLU A 226 -10.33 -2.45 -7.75
CA GLU A 226 -11.47 -1.52 -7.80
C GLU A 226 -11.06 -0.05 -7.66
N GLY A 227 -11.49 0.84 -8.57
CA GLY A 227 -11.34 2.29 -8.35
C GLY A 227 -9.91 2.84 -8.39
N ASN A 228 -8.93 2.10 -8.90
CA ASN A 228 -7.55 2.55 -9.01
C ASN A 228 -7.33 3.45 -10.24
N VAL A 229 -6.34 4.33 -10.14
CA VAL A 229 -5.97 5.29 -11.19
C VAL A 229 -4.51 5.07 -11.60
N PHE A 230 -4.27 4.95 -12.90
CA PHE A 230 -2.94 4.78 -13.49
C PHE A 230 -2.62 5.97 -14.41
N ARG A 231 -1.41 6.52 -14.28
CA ARG A 231 -0.91 7.68 -15.05
C ARG A 231 0.53 7.48 -15.51
N GLY A 232 0.97 8.44 -16.32
CA GLY A 232 2.36 8.54 -16.76
C GLY A 232 2.77 7.35 -17.63
N LYS A 233 4.02 6.93 -17.49
CA LYS A 233 4.62 5.84 -18.27
C LYS A 233 4.40 4.47 -17.65
N THR A 234 3.26 4.25 -17.01
CA THR A 234 2.87 2.93 -16.50
C THR A 234 2.67 1.98 -17.68
N ARG A 235 3.48 0.91 -17.76
CA ARG A 235 3.44 -0.05 -18.86
C ARG A 235 2.29 -1.06 -18.73
N GLU A 236 2.27 -1.84 -17.65
CA GLU A 236 1.28 -2.89 -17.39
C GLU A 236 0.68 -2.69 -16.00
N ALA A 237 -0.58 -2.27 -15.95
CA ALA A 237 -1.27 -1.94 -14.70
C ALA A 237 -1.63 -3.18 -13.86
N LEU A 238 -2.00 -4.27 -14.53
CA LEU A 238 -2.43 -5.51 -13.90
C LEU A 238 -2.03 -6.70 -14.76
N SER A 239 -1.37 -7.68 -14.14
CA SER A 239 -1.05 -8.97 -14.75
C SER A 239 -1.41 -10.12 -13.82
N THR A 240 -2.00 -11.19 -14.38
CA THR A 240 -2.11 -12.50 -13.71
C THR A 240 -1.20 -13.56 -14.32
N TYR A 241 -0.43 -13.19 -15.34
CA TYR A 241 0.49 -14.10 -16.01
C TYR A 241 1.67 -14.42 -15.09
N GLY A 242 1.97 -15.70 -14.91
CA GLY A 242 2.92 -16.21 -13.91
C GLY A 242 4.39 -15.92 -14.19
N LEU A 243 4.74 -15.24 -15.28
CA LEU A 243 6.14 -14.91 -15.59
C LEU A 243 6.71 -13.87 -14.63
N VAL A 244 7.68 -14.28 -13.81
CA VAL A 244 8.53 -13.41 -12.99
C VAL A 244 9.67 -12.90 -13.88
N ILE A 245 9.60 -11.64 -14.31
CA ILE A 245 10.65 -11.05 -15.17
C ILE A 245 11.98 -10.89 -14.42
N PRO A 246 13.14 -10.87 -15.11
CA PRO A 246 14.47 -10.63 -14.52
C PRO A 246 14.56 -9.41 -13.60
N GLU A 247 13.81 -8.36 -13.89
CA GLU A 247 13.82 -7.14 -13.10
C GLU A 247 12.99 -7.24 -11.80
N ASP A 248 12.11 -8.23 -11.68
CA ASP A 248 11.27 -8.40 -10.48
C ASP A 248 12.01 -9.10 -9.34
N SER A 249 12.92 -10.05 -9.63
CA SER A 249 13.59 -10.85 -8.61
C SER A 249 14.96 -11.29 -9.11
N PRO A 250 15.95 -11.53 -8.22
CA PRO A 250 17.19 -12.20 -8.62
C PRO A 250 16.83 -13.61 -9.11
N ASN A 251 16.77 -13.74 -10.43
CA ASN A 251 16.24 -14.92 -11.09
C ASN A 251 17.30 -15.99 -11.26
N THR A 252 16.84 -17.24 -11.30
CA THR A 252 17.67 -18.39 -11.69
C THR A 252 17.87 -18.49 -13.20
N SER A 253 17.07 -17.73 -13.97
CA SER A 253 17.05 -17.68 -15.44
C SER A 253 17.17 -16.25 -15.99
N PRO A 254 17.91 -16.04 -17.09
CA PRO A 254 17.99 -14.74 -17.77
C PRO A 254 16.68 -14.32 -18.44
N ASP A 255 15.76 -15.26 -18.70
CA ASP A 255 14.49 -15.00 -19.38
C ASP A 255 13.33 -14.75 -18.40
N GLY A 256 13.58 -14.88 -17.10
CA GLY A 256 12.52 -14.94 -16.10
C GLY A 256 12.25 -16.35 -15.59
N ASP A 257 11.64 -16.41 -14.41
CA ASP A 257 11.20 -17.65 -13.79
C ASP A 257 9.68 -17.76 -13.89
N TYR A 258 9.17 -18.94 -14.26
CA TYR A 258 7.74 -19.16 -14.39
C TYR A 258 7.13 -19.66 -13.08
N GLU A 259 6.07 -18.99 -12.66
CA GLU A 259 5.16 -19.45 -11.61
C GLU A 259 3.81 -19.83 -12.21
N LEU A 260 2.95 -20.43 -11.38
CA LEU A 260 1.54 -20.53 -11.75
C LEU A 260 0.95 -19.12 -11.90
N ASP A 261 0.06 -18.97 -12.87
CA ASP A 261 -0.74 -17.76 -12.98
C ASP A 261 -1.55 -17.52 -11.71
N GLY A 262 -1.73 -16.26 -11.33
CA GLY A 262 -2.69 -15.89 -10.29
C GLY A 262 -4.09 -15.71 -10.87
N PHE A 263 -4.95 -15.04 -10.13
CA PHE A 263 -6.30 -14.68 -10.53
C PHE A 263 -6.56 -13.21 -10.24
N ALA A 264 -7.40 -12.59 -11.07
CA ALA A 264 -7.91 -11.25 -10.83
C ALA A 264 -9.41 -11.16 -11.10
N ASN A 265 -10.09 -10.35 -10.30
CA ASN A 265 -11.45 -9.88 -10.54
C ASN A 265 -11.45 -8.35 -10.58
N LEU A 266 -12.21 -7.78 -11.50
CA LEU A 266 -12.48 -6.35 -11.57
C LEU A 266 -13.84 -6.10 -10.93
N GLY A 267 -13.89 -5.27 -9.90
CA GLY A 267 -15.14 -4.81 -9.28
C GLY A 267 -15.57 -3.48 -9.89
N ALA A 268 -15.54 -2.40 -9.10
CA ALA A 268 -15.74 -1.05 -9.63
C ALA A 268 -14.72 -0.68 -10.71
N GLU A 269 -15.12 0.24 -11.60
CA GLU A 269 -14.28 0.72 -12.71
C GLU A 269 -12.92 1.23 -12.21
N ASN A 270 -11.87 0.95 -12.98
CA ASN A 270 -10.53 1.48 -12.78
C ASN A 270 -10.18 2.38 -13.97
N ASP A 271 -9.41 3.43 -13.73
CA ASP A 271 -8.86 4.29 -14.78
C ASP A 271 -7.44 3.83 -15.11
N TRP A 272 -7.30 3.02 -16.16
CA TRP A 272 -6.03 2.42 -16.57
C TRP A 272 -5.07 3.40 -17.29
N GLY A 273 -5.52 4.62 -17.60
CA GLY A 273 -4.74 5.54 -18.42
C GLY A 273 -4.32 4.90 -19.76
N THR A 274 -3.02 4.87 -20.04
CA THR A 274 -2.44 4.21 -21.22
C THR A 274 -1.89 2.81 -20.95
N ALA A 275 -1.97 2.33 -19.72
CA ALA A 275 -1.38 1.06 -19.32
C ALA A 275 -2.18 -0.13 -19.86
N THR A 276 -1.50 -1.24 -20.14
CA THR A 276 -2.17 -2.49 -20.51
C THR A 276 -2.62 -3.27 -19.28
N ILE A 277 -3.58 -4.18 -19.47
CA ILE A 277 -3.94 -5.21 -18.49
C ILE A 277 -3.84 -6.59 -19.16
N ASN A 278 -3.41 -7.60 -18.41
CA ASN A 278 -3.29 -8.98 -18.86
C ASN A 278 -3.85 -9.94 -17.80
N ILE A 279 -5.14 -10.24 -17.91
CA ILE A 279 -5.82 -11.19 -17.01
C ILE A 279 -5.97 -12.52 -17.75
N THR A 280 -5.10 -13.47 -17.43
CA THR A 280 -5.10 -14.84 -17.94
C THR A 280 -6.12 -15.73 -17.22
N ARG A 281 -6.44 -15.43 -15.95
CA ARG A 281 -7.41 -16.20 -15.14
C ARG A 281 -8.27 -15.28 -14.27
N THR A 282 -9.56 -15.60 -14.21
CA THR A 282 -10.54 -14.95 -13.33
C THR A 282 -10.82 -15.81 -12.11
N GLY A 283 -10.87 -15.18 -10.95
CA GLY A 283 -10.92 -15.84 -9.64
C GLY A 283 -12.31 -15.92 -9.01
N ASN A 284 -12.40 -16.41 -7.78
CA ASN A 284 -13.64 -16.41 -6.98
C ASN A 284 -13.71 -15.28 -5.94
N PHE A 285 -12.60 -14.58 -5.66
CA PHE A 285 -12.59 -13.42 -4.78
C PHE A 285 -13.19 -12.20 -5.50
N THR A 286 -14.52 -12.14 -5.51
CA THR A 286 -15.32 -11.13 -6.25
C THR A 286 -15.85 -10.02 -5.35
N LYS A 287 -15.71 -10.18 -4.02
CA LYS A 287 -16.19 -9.22 -3.03
C LYS A 287 -15.33 -9.30 -1.77
N ALA A 288 -14.89 -8.15 -1.26
CA ALA A 288 -14.23 -8.07 0.04
C ALA A 288 -15.21 -8.36 1.20
N PRO A 289 -14.77 -9.02 2.29
CA PRO A 289 -15.64 -9.37 3.42
C PRO A 289 -15.94 -8.19 4.36
N TYR A 290 -15.73 -6.95 3.90
CA TYR A 290 -15.94 -5.71 4.64
C TYR A 290 -16.56 -4.64 3.74
N GLU A 291 -17.09 -3.60 4.35
CA GLU A 291 -17.62 -2.46 3.63
C GLU A 291 -16.52 -1.42 3.40
N VAL A 292 -16.45 -0.90 2.18
CA VAL A 292 -15.62 0.25 1.84
C VAL A 292 -16.41 1.20 0.95
N LYS A 293 -16.29 2.49 1.22
CA LYS A 293 -16.80 3.52 0.34
C LYS A 293 -15.71 3.90 -0.64
N LEU A 294 -15.86 3.50 -1.90
CA LEU A 294 -14.91 3.86 -2.94
C LEU A 294 -14.98 5.36 -3.25
N THR A 295 -13.83 5.94 -3.57
CA THR A 295 -13.68 7.34 -3.94
C THR A 295 -14.02 7.45 -5.42
N PRO A 296 -14.77 8.47 -5.86
CA PRO A 296 -15.02 8.67 -7.29
C PRO A 296 -13.69 8.75 -8.06
N LEU A 297 -13.55 8.01 -9.17
CA LEU A 297 -12.30 7.92 -9.94
C LEU A 297 -11.64 9.28 -10.23
N LYS A 298 -12.46 10.28 -10.60
CA LYS A 298 -12.00 11.65 -10.91
C LYS A 298 -11.33 12.37 -9.73
N GLU A 299 -11.55 11.91 -8.50
CA GLU A 299 -11.05 12.53 -7.27
C GLU A 299 -9.88 11.76 -6.66
N VAL A 300 -9.74 10.46 -6.99
CA VAL A 300 -8.70 9.57 -6.45
C VAL A 300 -7.32 10.21 -6.54
N GLU A 301 -6.91 10.67 -7.72
CA GLU A 301 -5.58 11.27 -7.91
C GLU A 301 -5.33 12.47 -6.98
N SER A 302 -6.28 13.41 -6.92
CA SER A 302 -6.16 14.62 -6.09
C SER A 302 -6.16 14.32 -4.60
N LEU A 303 -7.00 13.38 -4.15
CA LEU A 303 -7.13 13.02 -2.75
C LEU A 303 -5.91 12.22 -2.27
N VAL A 304 -5.45 11.27 -3.09
CA VAL A 304 -4.25 10.49 -2.81
C VAL A 304 -3.04 11.42 -2.68
N LYS A 305 -2.76 12.29 -3.67
CA LYS A 305 -1.64 13.24 -3.61
C LYS A 305 -1.72 14.18 -2.39
N ALA A 306 -2.92 14.55 -1.95
CA ALA A 306 -3.10 15.40 -0.78
C ALA A 306 -2.86 14.65 0.54
N GLY A 307 -3.28 13.40 0.64
CA GLY A 307 -3.37 12.65 1.89
C GLY A 307 -2.23 11.68 2.17
N VAL A 308 -1.48 11.21 1.17
CA VAL A 308 -0.47 10.16 1.40
C VAL A 308 0.81 10.64 2.07
N GLY A 309 1.47 9.71 2.76
CA GLY A 309 2.81 9.87 3.30
C GLY A 309 2.85 10.48 4.69
N LEU A 310 4.08 10.69 5.17
CA LEU A 310 4.34 11.19 6.52
C LEU A 310 3.86 12.64 6.72
N GLY A 311 3.49 12.99 7.95
CA GLY A 311 3.13 14.36 8.33
C GLY A 311 1.74 14.83 7.86
N LYS A 312 0.84 13.89 7.57
CA LYS A 312 -0.54 14.17 7.08
C LYS A 312 -1.63 13.94 8.14
N ILE A 313 -1.27 13.31 9.26
CA ILE A 313 -2.15 12.91 10.36
C ILE A 313 -1.61 13.39 11.72
#